data_AF-A0A529IDS2-F1
#
_entry.id   AF-A0A529IDS2-F1
#
_cell.length_a   1.000
_cell.length_b   1.000
_cell.length_c   1.000
_cell.angle_alpha   90.00
_cell.angle_beta   90.00
_cell.angle_gamma   90.00
#
_symmetry.space_group_name_H-M   'P 1'
#
loop_
_entity.id
_entity.type
_entity.pdbx_description
1 polymer ?
#
loop_
_entity_poly.entity_id
_entity_poly.type
_entity_poly.pdbx_seq_one_letter_code
_entity_poly.pdbx_strand_id
1 'polypeptide(L)'
;YDMAEAIKLRAMAHSFEGKVFTIVSCSTVSEEIIAAMEGVVPDARARLQRKSSAFSGVIGPDGRVVGEPLIDEEGIVYAEIDLGRCIQPKQMHDIVGHYNRFDVFDLRVSRRRLEPISLTERVQTFDSDDAGLIETAQPGAHSA
;
A
#
# COMPACT_ATOMS: atom_id res chain seq x y z
N TYR A 1 -12.31 -3.30 20.60
CA TYR A 1 -13.43 -3.33 19.65
C TYR A 1 -13.32 -4.58 18.80
N ASP A 2 -14.41 -5.06 18.22
CA ASP A 2 -14.42 -6.19 17.30
C ASP A 2 -13.59 -5.83 16.05
N MET A 3 -12.51 -6.58 15.77
CA MET A 3 -11.64 -6.25 14.63
C MET A 3 -12.27 -6.70 13.33
N ALA A 4 -12.92 -7.86 13.30
CA ALA A 4 -13.56 -8.39 12.10
C ALA A 4 -14.59 -7.38 11.56
N GLU A 5 -15.46 -6.87 12.42
CA GLU A 5 -16.43 -5.84 12.06
C GLU A 5 -15.75 -4.51 11.68
N ALA A 6 -14.65 -4.13 12.32
CA ALA A 6 -13.94 -2.90 11.96
C ALA A 6 -13.18 -2.99 10.63
N ILE A 7 -12.68 -4.17 10.27
CA ILE A 7 -12.07 -4.44 8.96
C ILE A 7 -13.17 -4.35 7.90
N LYS A 8 -14.26 -5.09 8.12
CA LYS A 8 -15.43 -5.12 7.24
C LYS A 8 -16.01 -3.72 7.04
N LEU A 9 -16.23 -2.95 8.09
CA LEU A 9 -16.79 -1.60 8.02
C LEU A 9 -15.97 -0.67 7.09
N ARG A 10 -14.63 -0.70 7.22
CA ARG A 10 -13.76 0.13 6.38
C ARG A 10 -13.81 -0.30 4.92
N ALA A 11 -13.80 -1.60 4.68
CA ALA A 11 -13.95 -2.14 3.33
C ALA A 11 -15.31 -1.79 2.73
N MET A 12 -16.41 -1.95 3.49
CA MET A 12 -17.77 -1.56 3.07
C MET A 12 -17.86 -0.08 2.72
N ALA A 13 -17.30 0.81 3.55
CA ALA A 13 -17.28 2.23 3.28
C ALA A 13 -16.52 2.54 1.98
N HIS A 14 -15.35 1.92 1.78
CA HIS A 14 -14.57 2.09 0.56
C HIS A 14 -15.30 1.58 -0.69
N SER A 15 -15.86 0.37 -0.63
CA SER A 15 -16.62 -0.23 -1.75
C SER A 15 -17.86 0.60 -2.09
N PHE A 16 -18.60 1.04 -1.07
CA PHE A 16 -19.79 1.86 -1.23
C PHE A 16 -19.46 3.25 -1.77
N GLU A 17 -18.36 3.87 -1.37
CA GLU A 17 -18.02 5.20 -1.85
C GLU A 17 -17.44 5.16 -3.27
N GLY A 18 -16.51 4.24 -3.53
CA GLY A 18 -15.85 4.09 -4.83
C GLY A 18 -16.69 3.39 -5.90
N LYS A 19 -17.79 2.74 -5.50
CA LYS A 19 -18.60 1.82 -6.34
C LYS A 19 -17.71 0.73 -6.96
N VAL A 20 -16.93 0.08 -6.11
CA VAL A 20 -15.96 -0.95 -6.49
C VAL A 20 -16.17 -2.22 -5.69
N PHE A 21 -15.75 -3.35 -6.26
CA PHE A 21 -15.56 -4.56 -5.46
C PHE A 21 -14.27 -4.45 -4.65
N THR A 22 -14.29 -4.91 -3.41
CA THR A 22 -13.11 -4.97 -2.54
C THR A 22 -12.91 -6.39 -2.06
N ILE A 23 -11.71 -6.92 -2.28
CA ILE A 23 -11.29 -8.22 -1.76
C ILE A 23 -10.47 -7.94 -0.51
N VAL A 24 -10.91 -8.48 0.61
CA VAL A 24 -10.19 -8.43 1.88
C VAL A 24 -9.57 -9.80 2.12
N SER A 25 -8.26 -9.83 2.29
CA SER A 25 -7.50 -11.01 2.69
C SER A 25 -6.77 -10.69 3.99
N CYS A 26 -7.10 -11.45 5.05
CA CYS A 26 -6.57 -11.27 6.39
C CYS A 26 -6.08 -12.62 6.90
N SER A 27 -4.86 -12.64 7.43
CA SER A 27 -4.33 -13.81 8.13
C SER A 27 -5.10 -14.04 9.43
N THR A 28 -5.47 -15.29 9.69
CA THR A 28 -5.96 -15.71 11.01
C THR A 28 -4.78 -16.15 11.89
N VAL A 29 -5.03 -16.21 13.20
CA VAL A 29 -4.09 -16.71 14.20
C VAL A 29 -4.49 -18.14 14.55
N SER A 30 -3.72 -19.11 14.04
CA SER A 30 -3.94 -20.52 14.34
C SER A 30 -3.39 -20.92 15.71
N GLU A 31 -3.76 -22.10 16.18
CA GLU A 31 -3.23 -22.66 17.42
C GLU A 31 -1.71 -22.92 17.31
N GLU A 32 -1.20 -23.31 16.14
CA GLU A 32 0.25 -23.46 15.94
C GLU A 32 0.99 -22.13 16.13
N ILE A 33 0.42 -21.03 15.63
CA ILE A 33 0.98 -19.68 15.80
C ILE A 33 0.99 -19.30 17.28
N ILE A 34 -0.09 -19.57 18.00
CA ILE A 34 -0.18 -19.27 19.44
C ILE A 34 0.90 -20.04 20.20
N ALA A 35 1.00 -21.35 19.99
CA ALA A 35 1.98 -22.21 20.65
C ALA A 35 3.42 -21.77 20.36
N ALA A 36 3.72 -21.38 19.11
CA ALA A 36 5.02 -20.84 18.74
C ALA A 36 5.35 -19.53 19.47
N MET A 37 4.35 -18.66 19.69
CA MET A 37 4.53 -17.36 20.35
C MET A 37 4.67 -17.46 21.88
N GLU A 38 4.10 -18.49 22.51
CA GLU A 38 4.27 -18.73 23.96
C GLU A 38 5.73 -18.94 24.36
N GLY A 39 6.57 -19.45 23.46
CA GLY A 39 8.01 -19.60 23.69
C GLY A 39 8.83 -18.30 23.58
N VAL A 40 8.23 -17.21 23.09
CA VAL A 40 8.93 -15.96 22.76
C VAL A 40 8.39 -14.77 23.57
N VAL A 41 7.08 -14.72 23.81
CA VAL A 41 6.40 -13.57 24.41
C VAL A 41 5.60 -14.00 25.64
N PRO A 42 5.83 -13.40 26.82
CA PRO A 42 4.98 -13.62 27.98
C PRO A 42 3.50 -13.29 27.69
N ASP A 43 2.59 -14.11 28.21
CA ASP A 43 1.14 -13.99 28.02
C ASP A 43 0.65 -14.03 26.55
N ALA A 44 1.44 -14.59 25.63
CA ALA A 44 1.09 -14.65 24.20
C ALA A 44 -0.32 -15.21 23.96
N ARG A 45 -0.66 -16.33 24.60
CA ARG A 45 -1.95 -17.00 24.44
C ARG A 45 -3.13 -16.10 24.80
N ALA A 46 -3.09 -15.45 25.96
CA ALA A 46 -4.17 -14.56 26.40
C ALA A 46 -4.37 -13.38 25.42
N ARG A 47 -3.30 -12.93 24.76
CA ARG A 47 -3.36 -11.84 23.78
C ARG A 47 -3.84 -12.29 22.40
N LEU A 48 -3.49 -13.51 22.00
CA LEU A 48 -3.68 -14.02 20.64
C LEU A 48 -4.97 -14.86 20.47
N GLN A 49 -5.55 -15.40 21.54
CA GLN A 49 -6.81 -16.16 21.49
C GLN A 49 -8.07 -15.30 21.33
N ARG A 50 -7.91 -14.01 21.06
CA ARG A 50 -9.04 -13.09 20.95
C ARG A 50 -9.87 -13.45 19.72
N LYS A 51 -11.17 -13.65 19.91
CA LYS A 51 -12.14 -13.83 18.82
C LYS A 51 -12.45 -12.52 18.08
N SER A 52 -13.03 -12.66 16.91
CA SER A 52 -13.35 -11.61 15.95
C SER A 52 -12.13 -10.73 15.66
N SER A 53 -11.04 -11.37 15.24
CA SER A 53 -9.73 -10.75 15.01
C SER A 53 -9.42 -10.57 13.53
N ALA A 54 -9.90 -11.45 12.67
CA ALA A 54 -9.68 -11.44 11.23
C ALA A 54 -11.01 -11.48 10.45
N PHE A 55 -11.04 -10.80 9.31
CA PHE A 55 -12.12 -10.90 8.32
C PHE A 55 -11.50 -11.04 6.94
N SER A 56 -11.85 -12.11 6.24
CA SER A 56 -11.54 -12.32 4.83
C SER A 56 -12.85 -12.45 4.07
N GLY A 57 -13.01 -11.73 2.97
CA GLY A 57 -14.30 -11.62 2.31
C GLY A 57 -14.26 -10.76 1.06
N VAL A 58 -15.31 -10.84 0.25
CA VAL A 58 -15.53 -9.96 -0.90
C VAL A 58 -16.67 -9.02 -0.59
N ILE A 59 -16.49 -7.74 -0.88
CA ILE A 59 -17.52 -6.70 -0.69
C ILE A 59 -17.86 -6.09 -2.05
N GLY A 60 -19.15 -5.95 -2.32
CA GLY A 60 -19.69 -5.40 -3.55
C GLY A 60 -19.75 -3.87 -3.56
N PRO A 61 -20.01 -3.27 -4.74
CA PRO A 61 -20.07 -1.82 -4.93
C PRO A 61 -21.23 -1.13 -4.19
N ASP A 62 -22.17 -1.92 -3.67
CA ASP A 62 -23.26 -1.46 -2.79
C ASP A 62 -22.92 -1.57 -1.30
N GLY A 63 -21.68 -1.93 -0.97
CA GLY A 63 -21.18 -2.09 0.39
C GLY A 63 -21.61 -3.39 1.07
N ARG A 64 -22.21 -4.35 0.37
CA ARG A 64 -22.63 -5.63 0.96
C ARG A 64 -21.59 -6.73 0.72
N VAL A 65 -21.51 -7.69 1.63
CA VAL A 65 -20.67 -8.89 1.43
C VAL A 65 -21.24 -9.73 0.28
N VAL A 66 -20.35 -10.27 -0.54
CA VAL A 66 -20.65 -11.17 -1.66
C VAL A 66 -20.12 -12.55 -1.29
N GLY A 67 -21.01 -13.55 -1.29
CA GLY A 67 -20.68 -14.90 -0.84
C GLY A 67 -20.54 -15.01 0.68
N GLU A 68 -19.81 -16.05 1.11
CA GLU A 68 -19.57 -16.37 2.52
C GLU A 68 -18.17 -15.88 2.92
N PRO A 69 -18.06 -14.94 3.89
CA PRO A 69 -16.77 -14.52 4.41
C PRO A 69 -16.23 -15.52 5.45
N LEU A 70 -14.92 -15.46 5.71
CA LEU A 70 -14.27 -16.15 6.82
C LEU A 70 -13.95 -15.18 7.95
N ILE A 71 -14.24 -15.58 9.19
CA ILE A 71 -13.90 -14.84 10.41
C ILE A 71 -13.09 -15.76 11.29
N ASP A 72 -11.84 -15.41 11.57
CA ASP A 72 -10.86 -16.20 12.34
C ASP A 72 -10.60 -17.63 11.85
N GLU A 73 -11.15 -18.03 10.70
CA GLU A 73 -10.98 -19.36 10.11
C GLU A 73 -9.97 -19.32 8.96
N GLU A 74 -9.12 -20.35 8.88
CA GLU A 74 -8.24 -20.55 7.74
C GLU A 74 -9.04 -21.13 6.57
N GLY A 75 -8.82 -20.62 5.36
CA GLY A 75 -9.47 -21.18 4.18
C GLY A 75 -9.44 -20.26 2.97
N ILE A 76 -10.31 -20.58 2.01
CA ILE A 76 -10.45 -19.86 0.75
C ILE A 76 -11.86 -19.27 0.67
N VAL A 77 -11.94 -17.97 0.43
CA VAL A 77 -13.20 -17.28 0.15
C VAL A 77 -13.49 -17.36 -1.35
N TYR A 78 -14.71 -17.78 -1.70
CA TYR A 78 -15.21 -17.80 -3.07
C TYR A 78 -16.32 -16.77 -3.25
N ALA A 79 -16.31 -16.07 -4.39
CA ALA A 79 -17.35 -15.13 -4.76
C ALA A 79 -17.49 -15.03 -6.28
N GLU A 80 -18.71 -14.85 -6.75
CA GLU A 80 -19.01 -14.49 -8.14
C GLU A 80 -19.15 -12.98 -8.27
N ILE A 81 -18.42 -12.39 -9.22
CA ILE A 81 -18.36 -10.94 -9.41
C ILE A 81 -18.85 -10.59 -10.81
N ASP A 82 -19.86 -9.73 -10.85
CA ASP A 82 -20.29 -9.05 -12.07
C ASP A 82 -19.88 -7.58 -12.02
N LEU A 83 -18.89 -7.21 -12.84
CA LEU A 83 -18.38 -5.85 -12.93
C LEU A 83 -19.42 -4.85 -13.48
N GLY A 84 -20.44 -5.33 -14.20
CA GLY A 84 -21.57 -4.51 -14.64
C GLY A 84 -22.30 -3.86 -13.47
N ARG A 85 -22.28 -4.49 -12.28
CA ARG A 85 -22.89 -3.95 -11.05
C ARG A 85 -22.22 -2.68 -10.54
N CYS A 86 -21.01 -2.33 -11.00
CA CYS A 86 -20.38 -1.06 -10.66
C CYS A 86 -20.97 0.13 -11.44
N ILE A 87 -21.63 -0.10 -12.58
CA ILE A 87 -22.04 0.96 -13.51
C ILE A 87 -23.20 1.77 -12.95
N GLN A 88 -24.31 1.10 -12.60
CA GLN A 88 -25.52 1.79 -12.12
C GLN A 88 -25.26 2.66 -10.88
N PRO A 89 -24.53 2.20 -9.84
CA PRO A 89 -24.23 3.03 -8.69
C PRO A 89 -23.38 4.27 -9.02
N LYS A 90 -22.47 4.19 -10.00
CA LYS A 90 -21.69 5.35 -10.48
C LYS A 90 -22.56 6.35 -11.24
N GLN A 91 -23.55 5.89 -11.99
CA GLN A 91 -24.51 6.82 -12.62
C GLN A 91 -25.25 7.66 -11.58
N MET A 92 -25.53 7.09 -10.41
CA MET A 92 -26.18 7.81 -9.30
C MET A 92 -25.21 8.67 -8.50
N HIS A 93 -24.01 8.16 -8.19
CA HIS A 93 -23.00 8.85 -7.37
C HIS A 93 -21.59 8.44 -7.81
N ASP A 94 -20.94 9.28 -8.62
CA ASP A 94 -19.56 9.09 -9.10
C ASP A 94 -18.63 10.21 -8.61
N ILE A 95 -17.98 9.95 -7.48
CA ILE A 95 -17.12 10.91 -6.79
C ILE A 95 -15.83 11.25 -7.51
N VAL A 96 -15.39 10.40 -8.45
CA VAL A 96 -14.22 10.66 -9.29
C VAL A 96 -14.59 11.23 -10.65
N GLY A 97 -15.89 11.29 -10.96
CA GLY A 97 -16.44 11.81 -12.20
C GLY A 97 -17.34 13.01 -11.96
N HIS A 98 -18.62 12.88 -12.30
CA HIS A 98 -19.57 14.00 -12.39
C HIS A 98 -19.95 14.65 -11.07
N TYR A 99 -19.73 13.97 -9.94
CA TYR A 99 -19.95 14.56 -8.61
C TYR A 99 -18.78 15.43 -8.15
N ASN A 100 -17.65 15.37 -8.84
CA ASN A 100 -16.46 16.13 -8.49
C ASN A 100 -16.57 17.59 -8.96
N ARG A 101 -15.92 18.51 -8.23
CA ARG A 101 -15.85 19.95 -8.54
C ARG A 101 -14.42 20.33 -8.90
N PHE A 102 -14.00 19.91 -10.10
CA PHE A 102 -12.65 20.18 -10.62
C PHE A 102 -12.36 21.68 -10.83
N ASP A 103 -13.39 22.52 -10.80
CA ASP A 103 -13.27 23.98 -10.79
C ASP A 103 -12.97 24.56 -9.39
N VAL A 104 -13.13 23.77 -8.32
CA VAL A 104 -12.87 24.18 -6.93
C VAL A 104 -11.62 23.50 -6.38
N PHE A 105 -11.51 22.18 -6.57
CA PHE A 105 -10.42 21.38 -6.03
C PHE A 105 -9.56 20.79 -7.14
N ASP A 106 -8.24 20.92 -6.99
CA ASP A 106 -7.24 20.34 -7.87
C ASP A 106 -6.16 19.64 -7.03
N LEU A 107 -6.13 18.31 -7.08
CA LEU A 107 -5.15 17.48 -6.37
C LEU A 107 -4.02 17.08 -7.32
N ARG A 108 -2.83 17.67 -7.12
CA ARG A 108 -1.61 17.28 -7.84
C ARG A 108 -0.77 16.30 -7.02
N VAL A 109 -0.48 15.13 -7.57
CA VAL A 109 0.38 14.12 -6.93
C VAL A 109 1.75 14.09 -7.62
N SER A 110 2.81 14.41 -6.88
CA SER A 110 4.18 14.17 -7.35
C SER A 110 4.53 12.69 -7.21
N ARG A 111 4.77 12.03 -8.35
CA ARG A 111 5.23 10.63 -8.39
C ARG A 111 6.76 10.51 -8.32
N ARG A 112 7.47 11.61 -8.07
CA ARG A 112 8.93 11.59 -7.92
C ARG A 112 9.29 10.79 -6.68
N ARG A 113 10.11 9.75 -6.86
CA ARG A 113 10.76 9.05 -5.75
C ARG A 113 11.69 10.03 -5.03
N LEU A 114 11.51 10.16 -3.72
CA LEU A 114 12.38 10.96 -2.87
C LEU A 114 13.49 10.04 -2.36
N GLU A 115 14.73 10.33 -2.73
CA GLU A 115 15.88 9.63 -2.17
C GLU A 115 16.21 10.21 -0.78
N PRO A 116 16.57 9.38 0.22
CA PRO A 116 16.90 9.85 1.56
C PRO A 116 18.10 10.81 1.60
N ILE A 117 19.02 10.67 0.64
CA ILE A 117 20.20 11.52 0.49
C ILE A 117 20.39 11.82 -1.01
N SER A 118 20.64 13.09 -1.34
CA SER A 118 21.17 13.50 -2.64
C SER A 118 22.50 14.20 -2.41
N LEU A 119 23.58 13.64 -2.94
CA LEU A 119 24.91 14.23 -2.89
C LEU A 119 25.06 15.16 -4.09
N THR A 120 25.28 16.44 -3.84
CA THR A 120 25.55 17.42 -4.89
C THR A 120 27.03 17.75 -4.88
N GLU A 121 27.77 17.33 -5.90
CA GLU A 121 29.16 17.76 -6.07
C GLU A 121 29.18 19.19 -6.60
N ARG A 122 29.92 20.06 -5.93
CA ARG A 122 30.17 21.42 -6.43
C ARG A 122 31.32 21.30 -7.42
N VAL A 123 31.04 21.34 -8.72
CA VAL A 123 32.09 21.50 -9.73
C VAL A 123 32.71 22.88 -9.53
N GLN A 124 33.91 22.94 -8.97
CA GLN A 124 34.75 24.13 -9.04
C GLN A 124 35.43 24.10 -10.41
N THR A 125 34.93 24.89 -11.34
CA THR A 125 35.69 25.23 -12.55
C THR A 125 36.82 26.16 -12.12
N PHE A 126 38.06 25.67 -12.18
CA PHE A 126 39.24 26.53 -12.13
C PHE A 126 39.43 27.12 -13.55
N ASP A 127 39.36 28.45 -13.67
CA ASP A 127 39.73 29.13 -14.91
C ASP A 127 41.22 28.86 -15.20
N SER A 128 41.50 28.39 -16.41
CA SER A 128 42.83 27.99 -16.86
C SER A 128 43.73 29.15 -17.31
N ASP A 129 43.50 30.37 -16.80
CA ASP A 129 44.23 31.56 -17.23
C ASP A 129 45.55 31.81 -16.47
N ASP A 130 45.94 30.92 -15.54
CA ASP A 130 47.18 31.07 -14.75
C ASP A 130 48.15 29.87 -14.88
N ALA A 131 48.44 29.43 -16.10
CA ALA A 131 49.53 28.48 -16.37
C ALA A 131 50.51 29.06 -17.41
N GLY A 132 51.14 30.17 -17.04
CA GLY A 132 52.38 30.60 -17.65
C GLY A 132 53.53 29.63 -17.33
N LEU A 133 54.13 29.08 -18.38
CA LEU A 133 55.52 28.59 -18.45
C LEU A 133 55.96 27.58 -17.37
N ILE A 134 55.74 26.28 -17.62
CA ILE A 134 56.73 25.26 -17.22
C ILE A 134 57.01 24.33 -18.41
N GLU A 135 58.30 24.31 -18.74
CA GLU A 135 58.95 23.67 -19.87
C GLU A 135 58.83 22.14 -19.88
N THR A 136 58.77 21.57 -21.09
CA THR A 136 58.59 20.16 -21.41
C THR A 136 59.71 19.25 -20.90
N ALA A 137 59.36 18.13 -20.27
CA ALA A 137 60.21 16.93 -20.18
C ALA A 137 59.39 15.66 -20.49
N GLN A 138 59.92 14.82 -21.37
CA GLN A 138 59.29 13.65 -21.99
C GLN A 138 58.87 12.54 -21.01
N PRO A 139 57.90 11.67 -21.39
CA PRO A 139 57.41 10.59 -20.55
C PRO A 139 58.43 9.44 -20.43
N GLY A 140 58.92 9.20 -19.21
CA GLY A 140 59.59 7.97 -18.84
C GLY A 140 58.57 6.87 -18.53
N ALA A 141 58.71 5.74 -19.20
CA ALA A 141 57.96 4.51 -18.96
C ALA A 141 58.09 4.04 -17.50
N HIS A 142 57.04 3.40 -16.95
CA HIS A 142 57.13 2.03 -16.41
C HIS A 142 55.75 1.51 -15.98
N SER A 143 55.45 0.31 -16.48
CA SER A 143 54.41 -0.61 -16.03
C SER A 143 54.77 -1.29 -14.71
N ALA A 144 53.77 -1.51 -13.86
CA ALA A 144 53.46 -2.80 -13.20
C ALA A 144 52.11 -2.66 -12.47
#